data_AF-A0A3D3ZKI4-F1
#
_entry.id   AF-A0A3D3ZKI4-F1
#
_cell.length_a   1.000
_cell.length_b   1.000
_cell.length_c   1.000
_cell.angle_alpha   90.00
_cell.angle_beta   90.00
_cell.angle_gamma   90.00
#
_symmetry.space_group_name_H-M   'P 1'
#
loop_
_entity.id
_entity.type
_entity.pdbx_description
1 polymer ?
#
loop_
_entity_poly.entity_id
_entity_poly.type
_entity_poly.pdbx_seq_one_letter_code
_entity_poly.pdbx_strand_id
1 'polypeptide(L)'
;MKRSSMGFFEEQHEQQNDEHEQRPKDTINLAALTHKNPKTTIPLEMHAPEPAEGLFSRGRAILLSVFLLIVIINAANLGSSQFIGTHGWAFVLSGSSATSDSNLLRDVANQLRHTSTPGTKTQTNRKITPEEYINTILQKMTLDEKIGQMMIVQFTGPDYGLDISTMIDQYKIGAVLIFAANNNIVSKPQLKGLIQQMQKDSTIPLAIAIDQEGGLVDRLQYLDGLRPSATSIGATNDPTKAMAAGMQDAKDLSYYGINLNLAPVVDVTNVYNPQLYLRTFGTNAE
;
A
#
# COMPACT_ATOMS: atom_id res chain seq x y z
N MET A 1 11.88 -61.04 17.41
CA MET A 1 11.43 -61.12 18.82
C MET A 1 11.97 -59.88 19.52
N LYS A 2 11.21 -58.92 20.09
CA LYS A 2 9.82 -58.74 20.57
C LYS A 2 9.24 -57.48 19.88
N ARG A 3 8.04 -57.47 19.26
CA ARG A 3 6.68 -57.19 19.80
C ARG A 3 6.62 -55.97 20.75
N SER A 4 5.63 -55.06 20.75
CA SER A 4 4.48 -54.65 19.90
C SER A 4 3.67 -53.66 20.77
N SER A 5 3.14 -52.57 20.19
CA SER A 5 1.91 -51.80 20.53
C SER A 5 2.14 -50.32 20.15
N MET A 6 1.49 -49.65 19.19
CA MET A 6 0.14 -49.66 18.61
C MET A 6 -0.98 -49.39 19.64
N GLY A 7 -1.30 -48.11 19.80
CA GLY A 7 -2.60 -47.58 20.28
C GLY A 7 -2.93 -46.37 19.41
N PHE A 8 -3.88 -46.49 18.49
CA PHE A 8 -5.34 -46.33 18.61
C PHE A 8 -5.79 -44.85 18.63
N PHE A 9 -6.50 -44.51 17.54
CA PHE A 9 -7.29 -43.32 17.29
C PHE A 9 -8.46 -43.26 18.28
N GLU A 10 -8.78 -42.08 18.80
CA GLU A 10 -10.04 -41.83 19.49
C GLU A 10 -10.61 -40.48 19.03
N GLU A 11 -11.67 -40.55 18.22
CA GLU A 11 -12.53 -39.44 17.83
C GLU A 11 -13.28 -38.92 19.05
N GLN A 12 -13.24 -37.61 19.29
CA GLN A 12 -14.13 -36.91 20.20
C GLN A 12 -15.06 -36.03 19.38
N HIS A 13 -16.30 -36.49 19.22
CA HIS A 13 -17.45 -35.69 18.83
C HIS A 13 -17.99 -34.99 20.08
N GLU A 14 -18.00 -33.66 20.11
CA GLU A 14 -18.73 -32.90 21.13
C GLU A 14 -19.49 -31.71 20.51
N GLN A 15 -20.79 -31.98 20.32
CA GLN A 15 -21.99 -31.14 20.44
C GLN A 15 -21.89 -29.61 20.23
N GLN A 16 -22.58 -29.17 19.16
CA GLN A 16 -23.08 -27.82 18.97
C GLN A 16 -24.20 -27.51 19.99
N ASN A 17 -24.04 -26.42 20.75
CA ASN A 17 -25.12 -25.78 21.49
C ASN A 17 -25.74 -24.67 20.64
N ASP A 18 -27.02 -24.83 20.31
CA ASP A 18 -27.92 -23.80 19.78
C ASP A 18 -28.39 -22.89 20.94
N GLU A 19 -27.99 -21.63 20.93
CA GLU A 19 -28.62 -20.58 21.75
C GLU A 19 -29.51 -19.69 20.88
N HIS A 20 -30.81 -19.85 21.06
CA HIS A 20 -31.88 -19.02 20.53
C HIS A 20 -32.04 -17.76 21.41
N GLU A 21 -31.63 -16.58 20.93
CA GLU A 21 -31.93 -15.30 21.59
C GLU A 21 -33.13 -14.60 20.93
N GLN A 22 -34.16 -14.34 21.75
CA GLN A 22 -35.49 -13.86 21.37
C GLN A 22 -35.53 -12.33 21.27
N ARG A 23 -36.11 -11.81 20.17
CA ARG A 23 -36.36 -10.38 19.92
C ARG A 23 -37.72 -9.95 20.50
N PRO A 24 -37.83 -8.85 21.27
CA PRO A 24 -39.11 -8.45 21.88
C PRO A 24 -40.05 -7.76 20.88
N LYS A 25 -41.34 -8.05 21.01
CA LYS A 25 -42.47 -7.50 20.23
C LYS A 25 -43.18 -6.43 21.06
N ASP A 26 -43.09 -5.16 20.66
CA ASP A 26 -43.93 -4.10 21.23
C ASP A 26 -45.29 -4.08 20.53
N THR A 27 -46.34 -4.30 21.31
CA THR A 27 -47.74 -4.28 20.87
C THR A 27 -48.40 -2.98 21.36
N ILE A 28 -48.96 -2.20 20.43
CA ILE A 28 -49.68 -0.94 20.72
C ILE A 28 -51.08 -1.28 21.25
N ASN A 29 -51.48 -0.67 22.38
CA ASN A 29 -52.80 -0.82 22.99
C ASN A 29 -53.75 0.31 22.55
N LEU A 30 -54.83 -0.04 21.85
CA LEU A 30 -55.78 0.85 21.15
C LEU A 30 -57.08 1.10 21.95
N ALA A 31 -57.02 1.20 23.28
CA ALA A 31 -58.22 1.35 24.11
C ALA A 31 -58.04 2.37 25.24
N ALA A 32 -58.11 3.66 24.88
CA ALA A 32 -58.48 4.73 25.81
C ALA A 32 -59.43 5.70 25.08
N LEU A 33 -60.69 5.30 25.03
CA LEU A 33 -61.82 6.01 24.44
C LEU A 33 -62.28 7.19 25.31
N THR A 34 -62.55 8.30 24.62
CA THR A 34 -63.73 9.19 24.76
C THR A 34 -64.02 9.91 26.09
N HIS A 35 -64.04 11.25 26.04
CA HIS A 35 -65.16 12.03 26.58
C HIS A 35 -65.33 13.42 25.92
N LYS A 36 -66.55 13.61 25.37
CA LYS A 36 -67.38 14.81 25.14
C LYS A 36 -66.77 16.23 25.09
N ASN A 37 -67.06 16.86 23.95
CA ASN A 37 -66.83 18.26 23.55
C ASN A 37 -67.91 19.23 24.12
N PRO A 38 -67.55 20.45 24.55
CA PRO A 38 -68.43 21.61 24.46
C PRO A 38 -67.93 22.59 23.39
N LYS A 39 -68.85 22.99 22.50
CA LYS A 39 -68.62 23.99 21.46
C LYS A 39 -68.33 25.35 22.08
N THR A 40 -67.13 25.88 21.86
CA THR A 40 -66.83 27.31 22.00
C THR A 40 -66.25 27.79 20.68
N THR A 41 -67.06 28.54 19.93
CA THR A 41 -66.66 29.28 18.73
C THR A 41 -65.72 30.41 19.11
N ILE A 42 -64.48 30.36 18.61
CA ILE A 42 -63.51 31.47 18.61
C ILE A 42 -63.18 31.76 17.13
N PRO A 43 -63.08 33.04 16.70
CA PRO A 43 -62.97 33.40 15.28
C PRO A 43 -61.69 32.86 14.63
N LEU A 44 -61.80 32.45 13.36
CA LEU A 44 -60.65 32.13 12.52
C LEU A 44 -59.87 33.42 12.23
N GLU A 45 -58.86 33.72 13.03
CA GLU A 45 -57.81 34.65 12.65
C GLU A 45 -56.82 33.87 11.80
N MET A 46 -56.95 34.00 10.48
CA MET A 46 -55.98 33.45 9.53
C MET A 46 -54.66 34.20 9.71
N HIS A 47 -53.76 33.65 10.53
CA HIS A 47 -52.38 34.05 10.50
C HIS A 47 -51.80 33.63 9.15
N ALA A 48 -51.48 34.60 8.30
CA ALA A 48 -50.75 34.35 7.06
C ALA A 48 -49.44 33.62 7.41
N PRO A 49 -49.02 32.60 6.64
CA PRO A 49 -47.75 31.95 6.89
C PRO A 49 -46.64 32.99 6.76
N GLU A 50 -45.79 33.11 7.78
CA GLU A 50 -44.57 33.89 7.67
C GLU A 50 -43.79 33.41 6.42
N PRO A 51 -43.27 34.33 5.60
CA PRO A 51 -42.45 33.93 4.46
C PRO A 51 -41.22 33.20 5.00
N ALA A 52 -41.04 31.96 4.55
CA ALA A 52 -39.82 31.21 4.82
C ALA A 52 -38.61 32.06 4.40
N GLU A 53 -37.84 32.53 5.39
CA GLU A 53 -36.56 33.18 5.20
C GLU A 53 -35.73 32.35 4.23
N GLY A 54 -35.45 32.94 3.06
CA GLY A 54 -34.82 32.25 1.94
C GLY A 54 -33.47 31.68 2.34
N LEU A 55 -33.38 30.35 2.34
CA LEU A 55 -32.27 29.60 2.94
C LEU A 55 -30.88 29.96 2.37
N PHE A 56 -30.78 30.61 1.21
CA PHE A 56 -29.50 31.10 0.67
C PHE A 56 -29.68 32.35 -0.21
N SER A 57 -28.78 33.35 -0.08
CA SER A 57 -28.74 34.46 -1.03
C SER A 57 -28.43 33.94 -2.43
N ARG A 58 -28.99 34.57 -3.49
CA ARG A 58 -28.81 34.13 -4.88
C ARG A 58 -27.33 33.93 -5.26
N GLY A 59 -26.43 34.75 -4.72
CA GLY A 59 -24.98 34.59 -4.92
C GLY A 59 -24.40 33.33 -4.25
N ARG A 60 -24.86 32.98 -3.04
CA ARG A 60 -24.44 31.76 -2.35
C ARG A 60 -25.00 30.51 -3.04
N ALA A 61 -26.22 30.56 -3.53
CA ALA A 61 -26.82 29.46 -4.30
C ALA A 61 -26.05 29.21 -5.61
N ILE A 62 -25.63 30.26 -6.31
CA ILE A 62 -24.81 30.15 -7.53
C ILE A 62 -23.43 29.55 -7.20
N LEU A 63 -22.76 30.04 -6.15
CA LEU A 63 -21.47 29.49 -5.74
C LEU A 63 -21.55 28.01 -5.34
N LEU A 64 -22.56 27.63 -4.57
CA LEU A 64 -22.79 26.24 -4.17
C LEU A 64 -23.15 25.35 -5.38
N SER A 65 -23.89 25.88 -6.36
CA SER A 65 -24.23 25.16 -7.58
C SER A 65 -23.01 24.94 -8.48
N VAL A 66 -22.16 25.95 -8.62
CA VAL A 66 -20.89 25.85 -9.37
C VAL A 66 -19.95 24.87 -8.68
N PHE A 67 -19.83 24.94 -7.35
CA PHE A 67 -19.04 23.99 -6.56
C PHE A 67 -19.56 22.56 -6.71
N LEU A 68 -20.88 22.35 -6.60
CA LEU A 68 -21.53 21.05 -6.79
C LEU A 68 -21.33 20.51 -8.21
N LEU A 69 -21.38 21.39 -9.22
CA LEU A 69 -21.14 21.02 -10.61
C LEU A 69 -19.69 20.55 -10.84
N ILE A 70 -18.71 21.27 -10.28
CA ILE A 70 -17.30 20.87 -10.31
C ILE A 70 -17.13 19.51 -9.63
N VAL A 71 -17.79 19.30 -8.48
CA VAL A 71 -17.79 18.04 -7.75
C VAL A 71 -18.36 16.89 -8.59
N ILE A 72 -19.51 17.08 -9.24
CA ILE A 72 -20.16 16.07 -10.08
C ILE A 72 -19.31 15.72 -11.31
N ILE A 73 -18.72 16.72 -11.96
CA ILE A 73 -17.85 16.51 -13.13
C ILE A 73 -16.61 15.71 -12.73
N ASN A 74 -15.99 16.02 -11.60
CA ASN A 74 -14.85 15.24 -11.10
C ASN A 74 -15.28 13.80 -10.74
N ALA A 75 -16.39 13.61 -10.03
CA ALA A 75 -16.90 12.29 -9.69
C ALA A 75 -17.23 11.41 -10.91
N ALA A 76 -17.74 12.02 -11.99
CA ALA A 76 -18.04 11.32 -13.23
C ALA A 76 -16.78 10.89 -14.01
N ASN A 77 -15.69 11.66 -13.93
CA ASN A 77 -14.43 11.35 -14.60
C ASN A 77 -13.57 10.33 -13.81
N LEU A 78 -13.63 10.34 -12.48
CA LEU A 78 -12.86 9.46 -11.59
C LEU A 78 -13.61 8.16 -11.22
N GLY A 79 -14.93 8.10 -11.45
CA GLY A 79 -15.77 6.97 -11.06
C GLY A 79 -16.24 7.06 -9.61
N SER A 80 -17.48 6.64 -9.35
CA SER A 80 -18.17 6.85 -8.07
C SER A 80 -17.51 6.19 -6.86
N SER A 81 -16.71 5.14 -7.06
CA SER A 81 -15.94 4.47 -5.99
C SER A 81 -14.72 5.28 -5.53
N GLN A 82 -14.17 6.16 -6.37
CA GLN A 82 -13.04 7.03 -6.03
C GLN A 82 -13.48 8.32 -5.32
N PHE A 83 -14.75 8.70 -5.45
CA PHE A 83 -15.27 9.97 -4.93
C PHE A 83 -15.81 9.88 -3.49
N ILE A 84 -16.38 8.75 -3.08
CA ILE A 84 -17.07 8.60 -1.78
C ILE A 84 -16.12 8.11 -0.65
N GLY A 85 -14.87 7.77 -0.97
CA GLY A 85 -13.88 7.30 0.00
C GLY A 85 -13.29 8.39 0.90
N THR A 86 -12.66 7.98 1.99
CA THR A 86 -11.96 8.85 2.98
C THR A 86 -10.87 9.75 2.37
N HIS A 87 -10.48 9.52 1.12
CA HIS A 87 -9.43 10.23 0.39
C HIS A 87 -9.96 11.13 -0.75
N GLY A 88 -11.24 11.03 -1.13
CA GLY A 88 -11.81 11.79 -2.26
C GLY A 88 -11.88 13.30 -2.02
N TRP A 89 -12.19 13.71 -0.78
CA TRP A 89 -12.23 15.12 -0.40
C TRP A 89 -10.84 15.75 -0.23
N ALA A 90 -9.85 14.96 0.19
CA ALA A 90 -8.49 15.44 0.40
C ALA A 90 -7.87 15.94 -0.92
N PHE A 91 -8.11 15.24 -2.03
CA PHE A 91 -7.64 15.64 -3.36
C PHE A 91 -8.26 16.95 -3.87
N VAL A 92 -9.55 17.18 -3.58
CA VAL A 92 -10.27 18.39 -4.00
C VAL A 92 -9.90 19.60 -3.14
N LEU A 93 -9.56 19.38 -1.86
CA LEU A 93 -9.28 20.45 -0.90
C LEU A 93 -7.79 20.76 -0.69
N SER A 94 -6.87 19.83 -1.00
CA SER A 94 -5.44 20.05 -0.77
C SER A 94 -4.82 21.06 -1.73
N GLY A 95 -5.47 21.35 -2.85
CA GLY A 95 -4.95 22.25 -3.87
C GLY A 95 -3.67 21.69 -4.53
N SER A 96 -3.49 22.02 -5.80
CA SER A 96 -2.31 21.62 -6.58
C SER A 96 -1.02 22.35 -6.15
N SER A 97 -0.66 22.27 -4.87
CA SER A 97 0.53 22.94 -4.29
C SER A 97 1.64 21.96 -3.95
N ALA A 98 1.80 20.93 -4.79
CA ALA A 98 3.08 20.29 -5.02
C ALA A 98 3.00 19.78 -6.45
N THR A 99 3.32 20.63 -7.42
CA THR A 99 3.56 20.17 -8.79
C THR A 99 4.77 19.26 -8.70
N SER A 100 4.53 17.97 -8.46
CA SER A 100 5.57 16.96 -8.61
C SER A 100 6.10 17.09 -10.03
N ASP A 101 7.36 17.44 -10.15
CA ASP A 101 7.99 17.57 -11.45
C ASP A 101 8.25 16.16 -11.98
N SER A 102 7.33 15.69 -12.83
CA SER A 102 7.48 14.43 -13.58
C SER A 102 8.81 14.34 -14.34
N ASN A 103 9.54 15.45 -14.49
CA ASN A 103 10.84 15.51 -15.15
C ASN A 103 12.04 15.73 -14.19
N LEU A 104 11.89 15.55 -12.88
CA LEU A 104 12.95 15.76 -11.86
C LEU A 104 14.33 15.26 -12.32
N LEU A 105 14.44 14.00 -12.73
CA LEU A 105 15.72 13.41 -13.14
C LEU A 105 16.27 14.00 -14.44
N ARG A 106 15.39 14.41 -15.37
CA ARG A 106 15.80 15.09 -16.61
C ARG A 106 16.33 16.48 -16.30
N ASP A 107 15.72 17.19 -15.37
CA ASP A 107 16.14 18.52 -14.95
C ASP A 107 17.46 18.50 -14.19
N VAL A 108 17.65 17.50 -13.32
CA VAL A 108 18.95 17.22 -12.70
C VAL A 108 20.02 16.98 -13.77
N ALA A 109 19.72 16.12 -14.75
CA ALA A 109 20.66 15.81 -15.83
C ALA A 109 21.00 17.05 -16.68
N ASN A 110 20.02 17.90 -16.97
CA ASN A 110 20.22 19.15 -17.72
C ASN A 110 21.04 20.16 -16.92
N GLN A 111 20.74 20.35 -15.63
CA GLN A 111 21.48 21.25 -14.75
C GLN A 111 22.96 20.86 -14.69
N LEU A 112 23.26 19.58 -14.46
CA LEU A 112 24.63 19.09 -14.35
C LEU A 112 25.41 19.18 -15.68
N ARG A 113 24.73 19.26 -16.83
CA ARG A 113 25.35 19.53 -18.14
C ARG A 113 25.67 21.01 -18.35
N HIS A 114 24.93 21.93 -17.73
CA HIS A 114 24.97 23.37 -18.03
C HIS A 114 25.69 24.23 -16.99
N THR A 115 26.17 23.69 -15.86
CA THR A 115 26.96 24.43 -14.84
C THR A 115 28.38 24.85 -15.30
N SER A 116 28.61 25.00 -16.61
CA SER A 116 29.83 25.64 -17.13
C SER A 116 29.73 27.15 -16.89
N THR A 117 30.56 27.68 -16.00
CA THR A 117 30.62 29.11 -15.67
C THR A 117 30.75 29.97 -16.94
N PRO A 118 29.93 31.03 -17.12
CA PRO A 118 30.10 31.98 -18.22
C PRO A 118 31.47 32.66 -18.13
N GLY A 119 32.38 32.33 -19.06
CA GLY A 119 33.70 32.96 -19.17
C GLY A 119 34.88 31.99 -19.36
N THR A 120 34.71 30.69 -19.10
CA THR A 120 35.80 29.72 -19.25
C THR A 120 35.61 28.89 -20.53
N LYS A 121 36.33 29.24 -21.60
CA LYS A 121 36.38 28.50 -22.88
C LYS A 121 37.19 27.19 -22.79
N THR A 122 37.00 26.43 -21.73
CA THR A 122 37.59 25.10 -21.60
C THR A 122 36.50 24.17 -21.09
N GLN A 123 35.75 23.56 -22.03
CA GLN A 123 34.91 22.40 -21.73
C GLN A 123 35.83 21.24 -21.35
N THR A 124 36.27 21.20 -20.09
CA THR A 124 36.81 19.98 -19.53
C THR A 124 35.64 19.03 -19.28
N ASN A 125 35.75 17.82 -19.79
CA ASN A 125 34.77 16.74 -19.65
C ASN A 125 34.74 16.29 -18.17
N ARG A 126 34.14 17.10 -17.31
CA ARG A 126 34.10 16.87 -15.86
C ARG A 126 33.15 15.71 -15.58
N LYS A 127 33.69 14.62 -15.05
CA LYS A 127 32.90 13.47 -14.59
C LYS A 127 32.14 13.87 -13.32
N ILE A 128 30.82 13.83 -13.39
CA ILE A 128 29.93 14.04 -12.24
C ILE A 128 30.12 12.88 -11.24
N THR A 129 30.25 13.19 -9.95
CA THR A 129 30.32 12.16 -8.90
C THR A 129 28.91 11.68 -8.50
N PRO A 130 28.75 10.46 -7.97
CA PRO A 130 27.47 10.01 -7.42
C PRO A 130 26.92 10.96 -6.35
N GLU A 131 27.78 11.49 -5.48
CA GLU A 131 27.41 12.43 -4.42
C GLU A 131 26.83 13.73 -4.98
N GLU A 132 27.45 14.31 -6.02
CA GLU A 132 26.95 15.53 -6.67
C GLU A 132 25.59 15.30 -7.34
N TYR A 133 25.42 14.14 -7.98
CA TYR A 133 24.16 13.75 -8.59
C TYR A 133 23.05 13.62 -7.54
N ILE A 134 23.32 12.90 -6.45
CA ILE A 134 22.38 12.71 -5.33
C ILE A 134 22.03 14.05 -4.69
N ASN A 135 23.03 14.89 -4.39
CA ASN A 135 22.80 16.22 -3.80
C ASN A 135 21.92 17.10 -4.69
N THR A 136 22.09 17.03 -6.01
CA THR A 136 21.25 17.78 -6.96
C THR A 136 19.80 17.30 -6.96
N ILE A 137 19.57 15.98 -6.84
CA ILE A 137 18.22 15.42 -6.66
C ILE A 137 17.62 15.93 -5.34
N LEU A 138 18.33 15.77 -4.23
CA LEU A 138 17.84 16.15 -2.90
C LEU A 138 17.54 17.65 -2.76
N GLN A 139 18.29 18.51 -3.47
CA GLN A 139 18.02 19.95 -3.49
C GLN A 139 16.72 20.32 -4.21
N LYS A 140 16.28 19.50 -5.16
CA LYS A 140 15.05 19.71 -5.92
C LYS A 140 13.82 19.06 -5.29
N MET A 141 14.01 18.17 -4.32
CA MET A 141 12.92 17.53 -3.60
C MET A 141 12.36 18.44 -2.49
N THR A 142 11.04 18.48 -2.42
CA THR A 142 10.29 18.95 -1.25
C THR A 142 10.58 18.10 -0.01
N LEU A 143 10.17 18.58 1.17
CA LEU A 143 10.29 17.79 2.39
C LEU A 143 9.43 16.52 2.32
N ASP A 144 8.22 16.61 1.79
CA ASP A 144 7.29 15.48 1.68
C ASP A 144 7.85 14.40 0.74
N GLU A 145 8.45 14.79 -0.38
CA GLU A 145 9.16 13.85 -1.27
C GLU A 145 10.32 13.15 -0.55
N LYS A 146 11.08 13.87 0.28
CA LYS A 146 12.19 13.28 1.04
C LYS A 146 11.68 12.27 2.06
N ILE A 147 10.58 12.59 2.75
CA ILE A 147 9.93 11.67 3.69
C ILE A 147 9.40 10.45 2.93
N GLY A 148 8.74 10.66 1.79
CA GLY A 148 8.26 9.58 0.90
C GLY A 148 9.37 8.61 0.53
N GLN A 149 10.54 9.12 0.14
CA GLN A 149 11.71 8.29 -0.20
C GLN A 149 12.26 7.45 0.96
N MET A 150 11.88 7.74 2.22
CA MET A 150 12.25 6.95 3.39
C MET A 150 11.27 5.80 3.69
N MET A 151 10.17 5.70 2.94
CA MET A 151 9.10 4.73 3.20
C MET A 151 9.25 3.47 2.34
N ILE A 152 9.09 2.31 2.98
CA ILE A 152 8.76 1.03 2.32
C ILE A 152 7.29 0.72 2.60
N VAL A 153 6.50 0.55 1.55
CA VAL A 153 5.05 0.29 1.68
C VAL A 153 4.66 -1.08 1.14
N GLN A 154 3.50 -1.55 1.57
CA GLN A 154 2.84 -2.75 1.07
C GLN A 154 1.51 -2.36 0.43
N PHE A 155 1.03 -3.18 -0.51
CA PHE A 155 -0.25 -3.00 -1.20
C PHE A 155 -0.90 -4.36 -1.43
N THR A 156 -2.22 -4.38 -1.70
CA THR A 156 -2.98 -5.63 -1.85
C THR A 156 -3.50 -5.78 -3.26
N GLY A 157 -3.34 -6.99 -3.80
CA GLY A 157 -3.86 -7.37 -5.10
C GLY A 157 -2.75 -7.63 -6.12
N PRO A 158 -3.11 -8.25 -7.25
CA PRO A 158 -2.16 -8.63 -8.29
C PRO A 158 -1.94 -7.53 -9.33
N ASP A 159 -2.73 -6.47 -9.30
CA ASP A 159 -2.78 -5.44 -10.33
C ASP A 159 -2.30 -4.09 -9.79
N TYR A 160 -1.90 -3.22 -10.72
CA TYR A 160 -1.58 -1.84 -10.41
C TYR A 160 -2.87 -1.06 -10.13
N GLY A 161 -3.26 -1.02 -8.87
CA GLY A 161 -4.48 -0.41 -8.36
C GLY A 161 -4.31 1.01 -7.83
N LEU A 162 -5.43 1.59 -7.37
CA LEU A 162 -5.49 2.94 -6.84
C LEU A 162 -4.62 3.13 -5.59
N ASP A 163 -4.48 2.08 -4.77
CA ASP A 163 -3.69 2.11 -3.54
C ASP A 163 -2.21 2.37 -3.84
N ILE A 164 -1.59 1.53 -4.66
CA ILE A 164 -0.18 1.62 -5.02
C ILE A 164 0.09 2.81 -5.93
N SER A 165 -0.83 3.15 -6.83
CA SER A 165 -0.68 4.34 -7.67
C SER A 165 -0.69 5.62 -6.85
N THR A 166 -1.53 5.72 -5.82
CA THR A 166 -1.56 6.86 -4.90
C THR A 166 -0.26 6.96 -4.10
N MET A 167 0.23 5.83 -3.60
CA MET A 167 1.50 5.81 -2.86
C MET A 167 2.68 6.26 -3.73
N ILE A 168 2.74 5.82 -4.98
CA ILE A 168 3.80 6.20 -5.92
C ILE A 168 3.64 7.65 -6.38
N ASP A 169 2.47 8.06 -6.84
CA ASP A 169 2.30 9.38 -7.47
C ASP A 169 2.05 10.51 -6.48
N GLN A 170 1.38 10.27 -5.36
CA GLN A 170 1.11 11.34 -4.38
C GLN A 170 2.12 11.35 -3.25
N TYR A 171 2.39 10.19 -2.66
CA TYR A 171 3.29 10.09 -1.50
C TYR A 171 4.76 9.90 -1.86
N LYS A 172 5.08 9.70 -3.14
CA LYS A 172 6.45 9.66 -3.67
C LYS A 172 7.32 8.68 -2.89
N ILE A 173 6.77 7.49 -2.62
CA ILE A 173 7.45 6.43 -1.86
C ILE A 173 8.80 6.06 -2.46
N GLY A 174 9.74 5.64 -1.62
CA GLY A 174 11.05 5.14 -2.05
C GLY A 174 11.03 3.67 -2.42
N ALA A 175 10.18 2.88 -1.77
CA ALA A 175 10.20 1.44 -1.93
C ALA A 175 8.84 0.76 -1.77
N VAL A 176 8.71 -0.41 -2.40
CA VAL A 176 7.54 -1.28 -2.32
C VAL A 176 8.01 -2.68 -1.91
N LEU A 177 7.36 -3.29 -0.92
CA LEU A 177 7.57 -4.68 -0.53
C LEU A 177 6.54 -5.58 -1.22
N ILE A 178 7.01 -6.49 -2.06
CA ILE A 178 6.21 -7.53 -2.71
C ILE A 178 5.93 -8.64 -1.70
N PHE A 179 4.65 -8.98 -1.53
CA PHE A 179 4.24 -9.98 -0.55
C PHE A 179 3.24 -10.99 -1.13
N ALA A 180 3.53 -12.28 -0.95
CA ALA A 180 2.66 -13.36 -1.43
C ALA A 180 1.29 -13.34 -0.74
N ALA A 181 1.25 -13.07 0.57
CA ALA A 181 -0.02 -13.02 1.33
C ALA A 181 -0.92 -11.84 0.92
N ASN A 182 -0.35 -10.81 0.28
CA ASN A 182 -1.11 -9.69 -0.27
C ASN A 182 -1.56 -9.95 -1.72
N ASN A 183 -1.41 -11.17 -2.23
CA ASN A 183 -1.77 -11.56 -3.58
C ASN A 183 -1.02 -10.78 -4.70
N ASN A 184 0.20 -10.32 -4.43
CA ASN A 184 1.01 -9.61 -5.44
C ASN A 184 1.66 -10.57 -6.46
N ILE A 185 1.76 -11.86 -6.13
CA ILE A 185 2.50 -12.88 -6.90
C ILE A 185 1.49 -13.93 -7.40
N VAL A 186 1.15 -13.87 -8.69
CA VAL A 186 0.20 -14.81 -9.33
C VAL A 186 0.87 -15.62 -10.42
N SER A 187 1.59 -14.95 -11.33
CA SER A 187 2.32 -15.60 -12.42
C SER A 187 3.51 -14.75 -12.84
N LYS A 188 4.47 -15.34 -13.55
CA LYS A 188 5.67 -14.60 -14.01
C LYS A 188 5.34 -13.38 -14.87
N PRO A 189 4.44 -13.46 -15.88
CA PRO A 189 4.08 -12.29 -16.68
C PRO A 189 3.36 -11.22 -15.85
N GLN A 190 2.47 -11.62 -14.94
CA GLN A 190 1.74 -10.69 -14.09
C GLN A 190 2.70 -9.92 -13.16
N LEU A 191 3.56 -10.61 -12.42
CA LEU A 191 4.49 -9.97 -11.48
C LEU A 191 5.43 -9.00 -12.19
N LYS A 192 5.97 -9.42 -13.34
CA LYS A 192 6.84 -8.58 -14.18
C LYS A 192 6.09 -7.34 -14.70
N GLY A 193 4.87 -7.50 -15.20
CA GLY A 193 4.05 -6.39 -15.68
C GLY A 193 3.70 -5.40 -14.57
N LEU A 194 3.35 -5.89 -13.38
CA LEU A 194 3.08 -5.10 -12.20
C LEU A 194 4.29 -4.22 -11.81
N ILE A 195 5.48 -4.82 -11.73
CA ILE A 195 6.71 -4.09 -11.40
C ILE A 195 7.09 -3.08 -12.48
N GLN A 196 6.94 -3.44 -13.75
CA GLN A 196 7.19 -2.51 -14.86
C GLN A 196 6.27 -1.30 -14.81
N GLN A 197 4.99 -1.49 -14.48
CA GLN A 197 4.05 -0.38 -14.34
C GLN A 197 4.39 0.52 -13.15
N MET A 198 4.74 -0.05 -11.99
CA MET A 198 5.18 0.73 -10.83
C MET A 198 6.44 1.56 -11.14
N GLN A 199 7.43 0.97 -11.82
CA GLN A 199 8.65 1.69 -12.20
C GLN A 199 8.40 2.79 -13.23
N LYS A 200 7.45 2.57 -14.15
CA LYS A 200 7.09 3.55 -15.18
C LYS A 200 6.45 4.80 -14.58
N ASP A 201 5.63 4.64 -13.55
CA ASP A 201 4.87 5.73 -12.94
C ASP A 201 5.63 6.43 -11.81
N SER A 202 6.80 5.90 -11.41
CA SER A 202 7.64 6.51 -10.38
C SER A 202 8.63 7.53 -10.96
N THR A 203 8.68 8.73 -10.38
CA THR A 203 9.64 9.78 -10.75
C THR A 203 11.08 9.39 -10.42
N ILE A 204 11.30 8.76 -9.26
CA ILE A 204 12.58 8.17 -8.84
C ILE A 204 12.42 6.65 -8.87
N PRO A 205 13.30 5.87 -9.52
CA PRO A 205 13.17 4.42 -9.58
C PRO A 205 12.99 3.81 -8.19
N LEU A 206 11.95 2.98 -8.03
CA LEU A 206 11.59 2.39 -6.76
C LEU A 206 12.59 1.29 -6.38
N ALA A 207 12.88 1.17 -5.09
CA ALA A 207 13.36 -0.09 -4.54
C ALA A 207 12.20 -1.08 -4.46
N ILE A 208 12.29 -2.17 -5.20
CA ILE A 208 11.32 -3.26 -5.21
C ILE A 208 11.89 -4.35 -4.33
N ALA A 209 11.35 -4.46 -3.12
CA ALA A 209 11.79 -5.34 -2.05
C ALA A 209 11.00 -6.66 -2.03
N ILE A 210 11.63 -7.72 -1.54
CA ILE A 210 11.01 -9.02 -1.25
C ILE A 210 11.78 -9.74 -0.14
N ASP A 211 11.13 -10.64 0.59
CA ASP A 211 11.80 -11.57 1.52
C ASP A 211 12.08 -12.92 0.84
N GLN A 212 13.09 -12.99 -0.03
CA GLN A 212 13.47 -14.22 -0.72
C GLN A 212 14.69 -14.85 -0.01
N GLU A 213 14.44 -15.52 1.12
CA GLU A 213 15.48 -16.15 1.96
C GLU A 213 15.70 -17.64 1.61
N GLY A 214 14.63 -18.30 1.18
CA GLY A 214 14.54 -19.74 0.95
C GLY A 214 13.93 -20.52 2.12
N GLY A 215 13.75 -21.83 1.92
CA GLY A 215 13.06 -22.68 2.89
C GLY A 215 11.62 -22.22 3.14
N LEU A 216 11.31 -21.88 4.40
CA LEU A 216 9.96 -21.44 4.80
C LEU A 216 9.64 -19.99 4.39
N VAL A 217 10.66 -19.21 4.03
CA VAL A 217 10.52 -17.82 3.59
C VAL A 217 10.97 -17.73 2.13
N ASP A 218 10.19 -18.38 1.28
CA ASP A 218 10.38 -18.43 -0.17
C ASP A 218 9.10 -17.92 -0.85
N ARG A 219 9.12 -16.67 -1.32
CA ARG A 219 7.93 -16.04 -1.92
C ARG A 219 7.69 -16.49 -3.35
N LEU A 220 8.72 -17.01 -4.01
CA LEU A 220 8.70 -17.38 -5.42
C LEU A 220 8.70 -18.89 -5.66
N GLN A 221 8.61 -19.73 -4.63
CA GLN A 221 8.64 -21.19 -4.75
C GLN A 221 7.69 -21.77 -5.82
N TYR A 222 6.52 -21.17 -6.02
CA TYR A 222 5.53 -21.62 -7.02
C TYR A 222 5.84 -21.15 -8.45
N LEU A 223 6.68 -20.14 -8.61
CA LEU A 223 7.10 -19.61 -9.90
C LEU A 223 8.48 -20.15 -10.33
N ASP A 224 9.44 -20.21 -9.40
CA ASP A 224 10.85 -20.51 -9.68
C ASP A 224 11.37 -21.80 -9.03
N GLY A 225 10.51 -22.48 -8.28
CA GLY A 225 10.86 -23.69 -7.55
C GLY A 225 11.44 -23.40 -6.16
N LEU A 226 11.39 -24.41 -5.29
CA LEU A 226 11.79 -24.28 -3.89
C LEU A 226 13.29 -24.02 -3.75
N ARG A 227 13.64 -23.04 -2.90
CA ARG A 227 15.01 -22.75 -2.48
C ARG A 227 15.39 -23.49 -1.19
N PRO A 228 16.67 -23.91 -1.06
CA PRO A 228 17.17 -24.49 0.18
C PRO A 228 17.04 -23.48 1.34
N SER A 229 16.81 -23.97 2.55
CA SER A 229 16.80 -23.13 3.75
C SER A 229 18.21 -22.74 4.16
N ALA A 230 18.36 -21.61 4.86
CA ALA A 230 19.66 -21.18 5.40
C ALA A 230 20.30 -22.28 6.26
N THR A 231 19.53 -22.99 7.08
CA THR A 231 20.03 -24.12 7.89
C THR A 231 20.57 -25.26 7.02
N SER A 232 19.88 -25.58 5.91
CA SER A 232 20.35 -26.63 4.99
C SER A 232 21.65 -26.24 4.27
N ILE A 233 21.80 -24.94 3.94
CA ILE A 233 23.04 -24.40 3.36
C ILE A 233 24.15 -24.41 4.41
N GLY A 234 23.90 -23.92 5.62
CA GLY A 234 24.90 -23.86 6.67
C GLY A 234 25.38 -25.24 7.12
N ALA A 235 24.51 -26.25 7.11
CA ALA A 235 24.88 -27.64 7.38
C ALA A 235 25.91 -28.21 6.39
N THR A 236 26.10 -27.60 5.21
CA THR A 236 27.16 -28.03 4.28
C THR A 236 28.54 -27.51 4.68
N ASN A 237 28.62 -26.51 5.56
CA ASN A 237 29.86 -25.82 5.95
C ASN A 237 30.71 -25.38 4.73
N ASP A 238 30.03 -24.96 3.66
CA ASP A 238 30.64 -24.60 2.38
C ASP A 238 30.06 -23.25 1.90
N PRO A 239 30.79 -22.13 2.08
CA PRO A 239 30.35 -20.80 1.66
C PRO A 239 30.03 -20.68 0.17
N THR A 240 30.57 -21.58 -0.67
CA THR A 240 30.26 -21.57 -2.11
C THR A 240 28.81 -21.95 -2.39
N LYS A 241 28.17 -22.73 -1.51
CA LYS A 241 26.74 -23.05 -1.60
C LYS A 241 25.88 -21.84 -1.26
N ALA A 242 26.25 -21.07 -0.24
CA ALA A 242 25.58 -19.81 0.09
C ALA A 242 25.71 -18.78 -1.04
N MET A 243 26.92 -18.64 -1.60
CA MET A 243 27.17 -17.77 -2.75
C MET A 243 26.32 -18.19 -3.96
N ALA A 244 26.28 -19.48 -4.29
CA ALA A 244 25.48 -19.98 -5.41
C ALA A 244 23.98 -19.76 -5.22
N ALA A 245 23.47 -19.95 -3.99
CA ALA A 245 22.07 -19.66 -3.66
C ALA A 245 21.74 -18.17 -3.87
N GLY A 246 22.56 -17.27 -3.30
CA GLY A 246 22.38 -15.82 -3.46
C GLY A 246 22.48 -15.35 -4.91
N MET A 247 23.39 -15.93 -5.71
CA MET A 247 23.49 -15.64 -7.14
C MET A 247 22.25 -16.09 -7.92
N GLN A 248 21.69 -17.25 -7.56
CA GLN A 248 20.46 -17.75 -8.19
C GLN A 248 19.26 -16.87 -7.83
N ASP A 249 19.14 -16.44 -6.57
CA ASP A 249 18.08 -15.51 -6.16
C ASP A 249 18.24 -14.16 -6.87
N ALA A 250 19.43 -13.56 -6.89
CA ALA A 250 19.67 -12.30 -7.60
C ALA A 250 19.28 -12.39 -9.09
N LYS A 251 19.62 -13.51 -9.76
CA LYS A 251 19.25 -13.74 -11.16
C LYS A 251 17.74 -13.78 -11.34
N ASP A 252 17.03 -14.56 -10.54
CA ASP A 252 15.59 -14.76 -10.72
C ASP A 252 14.80 -13.51 -10.27
N LEU A 253 15.21 -12.84 -9.20
CA LEU A 253 14.63 -11.56 -8.78
C LEU A 253 14.78 -10.48 -9.87
N SER A 254 15.97 -10.38 -10.47
CA SER A 254 16.23 -9.40 -11.53
C SER A 254 15.36 -9.62 -12.77
N TYR A 255 14.94 -10.86 -13.05
CA TYR A 255 14.06 -11.17 -14.19
C TYR A 255 12.70 -10.47 -14.08
N TYR A 256 12.18 -10.32 -12.86
CA TYR A 256 10.92 -9.62 -12.56
C TYR A 256 11.10 -8.11 -12.42
N GLY A 257 12.34 -7.63 -12.22
CA GLY A 257 12.64 -6.23 -11.87
C GLY A 257 12.68 -5.97 -10.36
N ILE A 258 12.73 -7.03 -9.55
CA ILE A 258 12.99 -6.92 -8.10
C ILE A 258 14.46 -6.61 -7.91
N ASN A 259 14.77 -5.56 -7.14
CA ASN A 259 16.12 -5.01 -7.02
C ASN A 259 16.61 -4.89 -5.56
N LEU A 260 15.78 -5.30 -4.59
CA LEU A 260 16.13 -5.40 -3.19
C LEU A 260 15.61 -6.73 -2.63
N ASN A 261 16.49 -7.51 -2.02
CA ASN A 261 16.12 -8.71 -1.28
C ASN A 261 16.42 -8.46 0.20
N LEU A 262 15.45 -8.70 1.08
CA LEU A 262 15.59 -8.58 2.54
C LEU A 262 16.18 -9.88 3.12
N ALA A 263 17.27 -10.33 2.51
CA ALA A 263 18.02 -11.53 2.84
C ALA A 263 19.51 -11.26 2.55
N PRO A 264 20.45 -11.98 3.18
CA PRO A 264 20.24 -13.13 4.07
C PRO A 264 19.88 -12.75 5.51
N VAL A 265 19.28 -13.70 6.24
CA VAL A 265 19.21 -13.66 7.70
C VAL A 265 20.59 -14.02 8.26
N VAL A 266 21.21 -13.10 8.99
CA VAL A 266 22.52 -13.26 9.65
C VAL A 266 22.40 -13.38 11.17
N ASP A 267 21.18 -13.60 11.67
CA ASP A 267 20.96 -13.89 13.08
C ASP A 267 21.67 -15.19 13.47
N VAL A 268 22.34 -15.16 14.62
CA VAL A 268 22.99 -16.31 15.24
C VAL A 268 22.30 -16.53 16.58
N THR A 269 21.70 -17.70 16.77
CA THR A 269 21.03 -18.03 18.04
C THR A 269 21.47 -19.39 18.55
N ASN A 270 21.79 -19.45 19.84
CA ASN A 270 21.99 -20.68 20.60
C ASN A 270 20.78 -21.00 21.50
N VAL A 271 19.72 -20.19 21.43
CA VAL A 271 18.44 -20.39 22.11
C VAL A 271 17.36 -20.63 21.04
N TYR A 272 16.44 -21.55 21.32
CA TYR A 272 15.32 -21.81 20.41
C TYR A 272 14.48 -20.53 20.23
N ASN A 273 14.38 -20.08 18.98
CA ASN A 273 13.47 -19.01 18.58
C ASN A 273 12.62 -19.52 17.40
N PRO A 274 11.29 -19.68 17.55
CA PRO A 274 10.44 -20.21 16.49
C PRO A 274 10.44 -19.30 15.25
N GLN A 275 10.66 -17.99 15.39
CA GLN A 275 10.72 -17.05 14.27
C GLN A 275 11.98 -17.21 13.41
N LEU A 276 13.03 -17.85 13.95
CA LEU A 276 14.29 -18.12 13.28
C LEU A 276 14.42 -19.58 12.83
N TYR A 277 13.40 -20.40 13.07
CA TYR A 277 13.43 -21.82 12.73
C TYR A 277 13.69 -22.00 11.22
N LEU A 278 14.77 -22.72 10.90
CA LEU A 278 15.30 -22.95 9.54
C LEU A 278 15.82 -21.70 8.78
N ARG A 279 15.81 -20.52 9.41
CA ARG A 279 16.21 -19.25 8.78
C ARG A 279 17.65 -18.82 9.11
N THR A 280 18.32 -19.48 10.04
CA THR A 280 19.74 -19.21 10.34
C THR A 280 20.66 -20.24 9.71
N PHE A 281 21.87 -19.82 9.34
CA PHE A 281 22.90 -20.73 8.82
C PHE A 281 23.50 -21.62 9.91
N GLY A 282 23.52 -21.16 11.15
CA GLY A 282 24.10 -21.92 12.26
C GLY A 282 23.85 -21.27 13.61
N THR A 283 24.64 -21.70 14.59
CA THR A 283 24.60 -21.22 15.98
C THR A 283 25.93 -20.58 16.40
N ASN A 284 26.86 -20.39 15.47
CA ASN A 284 28.15 -19.72 15.61
C ASN A 284 28.21 -18.50 14.68
N ALA A 285 29.05 -17.53 15.03
CA ALA A 285 29.22 -16.29 14.26
C ALA A 285 30.26 -16.39 13.14
N GLU A 286 31.12 -17.42 13.19
CA GLU A 286 32.06 -17.79 12.13
C GLU A 286 31.34 -18.58 11.03
#